data_AF-A0A1X7HNP1-F1
#
_entry.id   AF-A0A1X7HNP1-F1
#
_cell.length_a   1.000
_cell.length_b   1.000
_cell.length_c   1.000
_cell.angle_alpha   90.00
_cell.angle_beta   90.00
_cell.angle_gamma   90.00
#
_symmetry.space_group_name_H-M   'P 1'
#
loop_
_entity.id
_entity.type
_entity.pdbx_description
1 polymer ?
#
loop_
_entity_poly.entity_id
_entity_poly.type
_entity_poly.pdbx_seq_one_letter_code
_entity_poly.pdbx_strand_id
1 'polypeptide(L)'
;MTSSAERVHSGNAAEPVLLPELPIVDSHIHLWTRDNYFAQDFLADVAAGHNVQASIYAECGMCFSDDPREAFRPVGETHYVLDQVKLAEGSNHALAAGILGCADLMLGDGVKPVLEAHAEAAKGRFRGVRYRVAWDADPVAGYGEVGYPSENLLQKEEFQKGARCLAEMGLVLDLWGFHTQLDDIARFAARLPELKIVVDHVGGPLGVGPYAGRRDEVFKIWSAGIRAIAEMPNVHIKLSGLAISRLGFGFQDNGQAASSDELVRLWSPYVRTCAEVFGPERSIFGSNYPVDRAAAPYSMLLNAYKKMLGDLSTDELTAIFAGNARRVYNLEQDAEGH
;
A
#
# COMPACT_ATOMS: atom_id res chain seq x y z
N MET A 1 -6.45 30.66 -3.85
CA MET A 1 -6.94 29.32 -4.26
C MET A 1 -6.56 28.39 -3.14
N THR A 2 -7.51 28.00 -2.31
CA THR A 2 -7.28 27.08 -1.19
C THR A 2 -6.98 25.69 -1.76
N SER A 3 -5.88 25.08 -1.29
CA SER A 3 -5.43 23.74 -1.71
C SER A 3 -6.55 22.72 -1.50
N SER A 4 -6.55 21.66 -2.31
CA SER A 4 -7.44 20.49 -2.13
C SER A 4 -7.32 19.88 -0.72
N ALA A 5 -6.23 20.15 0.01
CA ALA A 5 -6.00 19.75 1.40
C ALA A 5 -6.99 20.36 2.41
N GLU A 6 -7.50 21.58 2.20
CA GLU A 6 -8.40 22.25 3.17
C GLU A 6 -9.86 21.79 3.09
N ARG A 7 -10.25 21.00 2.08
CA ARG A 7 -11.69 20.76 1.79
C ARG A 7 -12.33 19.57 2.50
N VAL A 8 -11.56 18.70 3.17
CA VAL A 8 -12.12 17.42 3.67
C VAL A 8 -12.37 17.42 5.19
N HIS A 9 -11.73 18.31 5.95
CA HIS A 9 -11.77 18.20 7.42
C HIS A 9 -11.98 19.56 8.09
N SER A 10 -13.22 19.86 8.46
CA SER A 10 -13.51 20.86 9.47
C SER A 10 -13.78 20.15 10.80
N GLY A 11 -13.10 20.54 11.88
CA GLY A 11 -13.64 20.30 13.24
C GLY A 11 -12.75 19.65 14.30
N ASN A 12 -11.55 19.13 14.00
CA ASN A 12 -10.62 18.65 15.05
C ASN A 12 -9.37 19.52 15.15
N ALA A 13 -8.97 19.86 16.39
CA ALA A 13 -7.73 20.57 16.67
C ALA A 13 -6.52 19.69 16.32
N ALA A 14 -5.44 20.31 15.86
CA ALA A 14 -4.20 19.59 15.60
C ALA A 14 -3.69 18.88 16.86
N GLU A 15 -3.40 17.59 16.76
CA GLU A 15 -2.81 16.82 17.85
C GLU A 15 -1.28 17.01 17.89
N PRO A 16 -0.64 16.98 19.07
CA PRO A 16 0.81 16.91 19.16
C PRO A 16 1.37 15.71 18.40
N VAL A 17 2.43 15.92 17.63
CA VAL A 17 3.13 14.85 16.91
C VAL A 17 3.79 13.89 17.91
N LEU A 18 3.48 12.60 17.81
CA LEU A 18 4.12 11.56 18.62
C LEU A 18 5.40 11.06 17.97
N LEU A 19 6.44 10.85 18.78
CA LEU A 19 7.76 10.37 18.35
C LEU A 19 8.26 11.08 17.08
N PRO A 20 8.41 12.43 17.10
CA PRO A 20 8.70 13.22 15.90
C PRO A 20 9.96 12.77 15.18
N GLU A 21 10.98 12.30 15.94
CA GLU A 21 12.27 11.86 15.41
C GLU A 21 12.25 10.45 14.79
N LEU A 22 11.23 9.63 15.05
CA LEU A 22 11.15 8.25 14.52
C LEU A 22 11.20 8.31 12.98
N PRO A 23 12.20 7.71 12.32
CA PRO A 23 12.29 7.72 10.87
C PRO A 23 11.11 6.93 10.27
N ILE A 24 10.51 7.49 9.22
CA ILE A 24 9.39 6.87 8.51
C ILE A 24 9.71 6.79 7.01
N VAL A 25 9.47 5.63 6.43
CA VAL A 25 9.33 5.41 4.99
C VAL A 25 7.88 5.03 4.73
N ASP A 26 7.15 5.91 4.06
CA ASP A 26 5.77 5.66 3.71
C ASP A 26 5.69 4.70 2.52
N SER A 27 5.45 3.42 2.77
CA SER A 27 5.56 2.38 1.73
C SER A 27 4.37 2.29 0.77
N HIS A 28 3.37 3.18 0.89
CA HIS A 28 2.20 3.15 0.02
C HIS A 28 1.54 4.51 -0.07
N ILE A 29 1.91 5.28 -1.10
CA ILE A 29 1.25 6.52 -1.46
C ILE A 29 0.72 6.45 -2.89
N HIS A 30 -0.27 7.28 -3.18
CA HIS A 30 -0.74 7.54 -4.52
C HIS A 30 -0.66 9.03 -4.83
N LEU A 31 -0.47 9.36 -6.11
CA LEU A 31 -0.58 10.71 -6.64
C LEU A 31 -1.63 10.66 -7.75
N TRP A 32 -2.69 11.45 -7.61
CA TRP A 32 -3.88 11.36 -8.45
C TRP A 32 -4.12 12.64 -9.24
N THR A 33 -4.24 12.50 -10.55
CA THR A 33 -4.77 13.55 -11.41
C THR A 33 -6.27 13.74 -11.22
N ARG A 34 -7.02 12.66 -10.95
CA ARG A 34 -8.49 12.71 -10.75
C ARG A 34 -8.91 13.63 -9.61
N ASP A 35 -8.17 13.60 -8.50
CA ASP A 35 -8.51 14.34 -7.27
C ASP A 35 -7.57 15.54 -7.04
N ASN A 36 -6.74 15.89 -8.03
CA ASN A 36 -5.70 16.92 -7.96
C ASN A 36 -4.86 16.82 -6.68
N TYR A 37 -4.26 15.65 -6.47
CA TYR A 37 -3.34 15.37 -5.36
C TYR A 37 -1.97 15.01 -5.94
N PHE A 38 -1.08 15.99 -5.98
CA PHE A 38 0.21 15.93 -6.64
C PHE A 38 1.36 15.95 -5.64
N ALA A 39 2.60 15.89 -6.14
CA ALA A 39 3.81 15.95 -5.31
C ALA A 39 3.77 17.06 -4.26
N GLN A 40 3.35 18.28 -4.62
CA GLN A 40 3.29 19.42 -3.71
C GLN A 40 2.29 19.24 -2.57
N ASP A 41 1.14 18.62 -2.84
CA ASP A 41 0.11 18.35 -1.83
C ASP A 41 0.63 17.30 -0.83
N PHE A 42 1.23 16.23 -1.33
CA PHE A 42 1.86 15.22 -0.48
C PHE A 42 3.04 15.79 0.33
N LEU A 43 3.87 16.64 -0.28
CA LEU A 43 4.97 17.32 0.41
C LEU A 43 4.47 18.25 1.53
N ALA A 44 3.31 18.88 1.37
CA ALA A 44 2.68 19.65 2.44
C ALA A 44 2.19 18.76 3.59
N ASP A 45 1.62 17.59 3.28
CA ASP A 45 1.17 16.62 4.29
C ASP A 45 2.34 16.04 5.11
N VAL A 46 3.45 15.67 4.47
CA VAL A 46 4.64 15.15 5.19
C VAL A 46 5.35 16.24 6.01
N ALA A 47 5.20 17.51 5.65
CA ALA A 47 5.73 18.63 6.42
C ALA A 47 4.98 18.90 7.74
N ALA A 48 3.93 18.11 8.06
CA ALA A 48 3.12 18.24 9.27
C ALA A 48 3.81 17.73 10.58
N GLY A 49 5.14 17.58 10.58
CA GLY A 49 5.97 17.45 11.78
C GLY A 49 6.52 16.06 12.10
N HIS A 50 6.08 15.01 11.40
CA HIS A 50 6.68 13.68 11.52
C HIS A 50 7.93 13.57 10.62
N ASN A 51 8.96 12.83 11.05
CA ASN A 51 10.18 12.55 10.25
C ASN A 51 9.92 11.52 9.12
N VAL A 52 9.15 11.91 8.11
CA VAL A 52 8.89 11.12 6.90
C VAL A 52 9.98 11.36 5.87
N GLN A 53 10.92 10.43 5.77
CA GLN A 53 12.16 10.59 5.01
C GLN A 53 12.02 10.19 3.54
N ALA A 54 11.20 9.19 3.25
CA ALA A 54 10.98 8.69 1.90
C ALA A 54 9.57 8.12 1.73
N SER A 55 9.16 7.94 0.48
CA SER A 55 7.91 7.28 0.13
C SER A 55 8.09 6.31 -1.03
N ILE A 56 7.17 5.34 -1.11
CA ILE A 56 7.05 4.41 -2.22
C ILE A 56 5.72 4.65 -2.91
N TYR A 57 5.78 4.97 -4.20
CA TYR A 57 4.60 5.14 -5.02
C TYR A 57 4.00 3.79 -5.39
N ALA A 58 2.70 3.63 -5.19
CA ALA A 58 1.93 2.49 -5.65
C ALA A 58 1.04 2.88 -6.83
N GLU A 59 1.06 2.09 -7.90
CA GLU A 59 0.21 2.28 -9.09
C GLU A 59 -1.25 2.53 -8.72
N CYS A 60 -1.88 3.40 -9.49
CA CYS A 60 -3.28 3.74 -9.30
C CYS A 60 -4.00 4.00 -10.63
N GLY A 61 -3.43 3.56 -11.75
CA GLY A 61 -4.02 3.65 -13.08
C GLY A 61 -4.01 5.05 -13.67
N MET A 62 -3.09 5.92 -13.24
CA MET A 62 -3.00 7.30 -13.70
C MET A 62 -2.07 7.42 -14.92
N CYS A 63 -2.41 8.32 -15.84
CA CYS A 63 -1.49 8.75 -16.91
C CYS A 63 -0.88 7.60 -17.75
N PHE A 64 -1.66 6.55 -18.01
CA PHE A 64 -1.27 5.53 -18.99
C PHE A 64 -0.99 6.18 -20.35
N SER A 65 0.04 5.70 -21.02
CA SER A 65 0.44 6.22 -22.33
C SER A 65 -0.46 5.69 -23.45
N ASP A 66 -0.33 6.30 -24.64
CA ASP A 66 -0.99 5.85 -25.85
C ASP A 66 -0.19 4.77 -26.62
N ASP A 67 0.66 3.98 -25.94
CA ASP A 67 1.41 2.90 -26.60
C ASP A 67 0.42 1.95 -27.33
N PRO A 68 0.68 1.61 -28.61
CA PRO A 68 -0.18 0.71 -29.38
C PRO A 68 -0.24 -0.70 -28.78
N ARG A 69 0.76 -1.10 -28.00
CA ARG A 69 0.77 -2.36 -27.24
C ARG A 69 0.13 -2.09 -25.88
N GLU A 70 -1.08 -2.60 -25.69
CA GLU A 70 -1.87 -2.38 -24.47
C GLU A 70 -1.08 -2.66 -23.18
N ALA A 71 -0.31 -3.75 -23.15
CA ALA A 71 0.52 -4.14 -22.01
C ALA A 71 1.61 -3.12 -21.62
N PHE A 72 2.03 -2.24 -22.54
CA PHE A 72 3.07 -1.22 -22.29
C PHE A 72 2.49 0.14 -21.87
N ARG A 73 1.18 0.35 -22.02
CA ARG A 73 0.53 1.61 -21.66
C ARG A 73 0.80 2.04 -20.20
N PRO A 74 0.79 1.12 -19.21
CA PRO A 74 1.09 1.46 -17.81
C PRO A 74 2.48 2.05 -17.56
N VAL A 75 3.46 1.86 -18.46
CA VAL A 75 4.78 2.51 -18.35
C VAL A 75 4.65 4.05 -18.37
N GLY A 76 3.58 4.57 -18.99
CA GLY A 76 3.22 5.99 -18.91
C GLY A 76 3.03 6.51 -17.49
N GLU A 77 2.43 5.71 -16.59
CA GLU A 77 2.28 6.08 -15.18
C GLU A 77 3.64 6.23 -14.49
N THR A 78 4.60 5.36 -14.83
CA THR A 78 5.97 5.47 -14.29
C THR A 78 6.65 6.77 -14.75
N HIS A 79 6.49 7.17 -16.01
CA HIS A 79 6.99 8.47 -16.47
C HIS A 79 6.32 9.65 -15.75
N TYR A 80 5.00 9.59 -15.55
CA TYR A 80 4.28 10.59 -14.77
C TYR A 80 4.82 10.71 -13.34
N VAL A 81 5.09 9.58 -12.67
CA VAL A 81 5.68 9.59 -11.32
C VAL A 81 7.06 10.26 -11.33
N LEU A 82 7.88 10.01 -12.35
CA LEU A 82 9.19 10.66 -12.48
C LEU A 82 9.06 12.19 -12.65
N ASP A 83 8.01 12.66 -13.32
CA ASP A 83 7.72 14.10 -13.39
C ASP A 83 7.28 14.66 -12.02
N GLN A 84 6.53 13.88 -11.22
CA GLN A 84 6.22 14.26 -9.83
C GLN A 84 7.47 14.30 -8.95
N VAL A 85 8.41 13.36 -9.11
CA VAL A 85 9.69 13.35 -8.39
C VAL A 85 10.50 14.61 -8.69
N LYS A 86 10.55 15.06 -9.95
CA LYS A 86 11.25 16.32 -10.32
C LYS A 86 10.65 17.53 -9.60
N LEU A 87 9.32 17.57 -9.43
CA LEU A 87 8.64 18.64 -8.69
C LEU A 87 8.97 18.64 -7.18
N ALA A 88 9.52 17.53 -6.66
CA ALA A 88 9.97 17.40 -5.28
C ALA A 88 11.48 17.67 -5.08
N GLU A 89 12.22 17.99 -6.14
CA GLU A 89 13.65 18.33 -6.04
C GLU A 89 13.88 19.48 -5.05
N GLY A 90 14.86 19.32 -4.15
CA GLY A 90 15.15 20.26 -3.07
C GLY A 90 14.32 20.06 -1.80
N SER A 91 13.36 19.12 -1.79
CA SER A 91 12.69 18.68 -0.57
C SER A 91 13.60 17.84 0.33
N ASN A 92 13.36 17.88 1.64
CA ASN A 92 13.99 16.95 2.60
C ASN A 92 13.37 15.53 2.54
N HIS A 93 12.29 15.35 1.79
CA HIS A 93 11.62 14.08 1.59
C HIS A 93 11.99 13.47 0.23
N ALA A 94 12.47 12.23 0.22
CA ALA A 94 12.70 11.45 -1.00
C ALA A 94 11.38 10.88 -1.56
N LEU A 95 10.68 11.70 -2.35
CA LEU A 95 9.41 11.32 -2.98
C LEU A 95 9.62 10.16 -3.95
N ALA A 96 8.77 9.13 -3.85
CA ALA A 96 8.78 7.95 -4.71
C ALA A 96 10.21 7.37 -4.91
N ALA A 97 10.94 7.23 -3.80
CA ALA A 97 12.23 6.55 -3.76
C ALA A 97 12.13 5.10 -4.27
N GLY A 98 10.94 4.50 -4.16
CA GLY A 98 10.55 3.30 -4.90
C GLY A 98 9.25 3.51 -5.66
N ILE A 99 9.09 2.78 -6.77
CA ILE A 99 7.89 2.75 -7.61
C ILE A 99 7.45 1.30 -7.77
N LEU A 100 6.19 1.06 -7.41
CA LEU A 100 5.45 -0.16 -7.70
C LEU A 100 4.55 0.11 -8.90
N GLY A 101 4.92 -0.41 -10.06
CA GLY A 101 4.19 -0.19 -11.31
C GLY A 101 3.03 -1.16 -11.51
N CYS A 102 2.25 -0.93 -12.56
CA CYS A 102 1.20 -1.83 -13.01
C CYS A 102 1.71 -2.65 -14.21
N ALA A 103 1.70 -3.98 -14.11
CA ALA A 103 2.05 -4.86 -15.21
C ALA A 103 1.14 -6.09 -15.19
N ASP A 104 0.63 -6.51 -16.36
CA ASP A 104 -0.25 -7.67 -16.43
C ASP A 104 0.53 -9.00 -16.32
N LEU A 105 0.57 -9.57 -15.12
CA LEU A 105 1.20 -10.86 -14.85
C LEU A 105 0.49 -12.03 -15.54
N MET A 106 -0.74 -11.86 -16.06
CA MET A 106 -1.41 -12.87 -16.88
C MET A 106 -0.76 -13.09 -18.24
N LEU A 107 0.18 -12.24 -18.65
CA LEU A 107 1.01 -12.45 -19.84
C LEU A 107 2.02 -13.59 -19.67
N GLY A 108 2.16 -14.15 -18.46
CA GLY A 108 3.19 -15.14 -18.16
C GLY A 108 4.58 -14.58 -18.42
N ASP A 109 5.43 -15.35 -19.10
CA ASP A 109 6.79 -14.92 -19.47
C ASP A 109 6.77 -13.67 -20.39
N GLY A 110 5.65 -13.42 -21.08
CA GLY A 110 5.45 -12.24 -21.92
C GLY A 110 5.39 -10.92 -21.14
N VAL A 111 5.30 -10.94 -19.81
CA VAL A 111 5.35 -9.72 -18.98
C VAL A 111 6.76 -9.13 -18.89
N LYS A 112 7.81 -9.94 -19.10
CA LYS A 112 9.20 -9.52 -18.87
C LYS A 112 9.61 -8.26 -19.64
N PRO A 113 9.30 -8.10 -20.93
CA PRO A 113 9.59 -6.85 -21.66
C PRO A 113 8.87 -5.61 -21.09
N VAL A 114 7.70 -5.78 -20.46
CA VAL A 114 6.97 -4.68 -19.80
C VAL A 114 7.69 -4.28 -18.51
N LEU A 115 8.14 -5.25 -17.72
CA LEU A 115 8.93 -5.01 -16.51
C LEU A 115 10.26 -4.30 -16.82
N GLU A 116 10.95 -4.71 -17.90
CA GLU A 116 12.16 -4.05 -18.39
C GLU A 116 11.89 -2.60 -18.82
N ALA A 117 10.76 -2.34 -19.48
CA ALA A 117 10.34 -0.99 -19.85
C ALA A 117 10.04 -0.11 -18.61
N HIS A 118 9.40 -0.65 -17.58
CA HIS A 118 9.24 0.05 -16.31
C HIS A 118 10.58 0.36 -15.64
N ALA A 119 11.52 -0.60 -15.62
CA ALA A 119 12.83 -0.40 -15.03
C ALA A 119 13.61 0.74 -15.71
N GLU A 120 13.59 0.78 -17.04
CA GLU A 120 14.21 1.86 -17.83
C GLU A 120 13.52 3.22 -17.59
N ALA A 121 12.18 3.24 -17.55
CA ALA A 121 11.40 4.45 -17.31
C ALA A 121 11.62 5.03 -15.90
N ALA A 122 11.77 4.16 -14.89
CA ALA A 122 11.85 4.55 -13.49
C ALA A 122 13.22 5.10 -13.06
N LYS A 123 14.25 4.99 -13.92
CA LYS A 123 15.61 5.49 -13.64
C LYS A 123 16.14 5.05 -12.27
N GLY A 124 16.15 3.73 -12.06
CA GLY A 124 16.62 3.08 -10.82
C GLY A 124 15.55 2.90 -9.73
N ARG A 125 14.38 3.54 -9.85
CA ARG A 125 13.34 3.52 -8.81
C ARG A 125 12.33 2.38 -8.93
N PHE A 126 12.38 1.53 -9.96
CA PHE A 126 11.40 0.45 -10.12
C PHE A 126 11.70 -0.67 -9.13
N ARG A 127 10.81 -0.88 -8.16
CA ARG A 127 11.01 -1.87 -7.06
C ARG A 127 10.06 -3.05 -7.15
N GLY A 128 9.03 -2.97 -7.97
CA GLY A 128 8.08 -4.06 -8.08
C GLY A 128 6.81 -3.72 -8.82
N VAL A 129 5.86 -4.65 -8.70
CA VAL A 129 4.51 -4.51 -9.23
C VAL A 129 3.54 -4.52 -8.06
N ARG A 130 2.57 -3.61 -8.08
CA ARG A 130 1.37 -3.79 -7.28
C ARG A 130 0.30 -4.41 -8.18
N TYR A 131 -0.31 -5.48 -7.69
CA TYR A 131 -1.35 -6.20 -8.40
C TYR A 131 -2.59 -6.31 -7.52
N ARG A 132 -3.72 -5.84 -8.05
CA ARG A 132 -5.03 -5.98 -7.39
C ARG A 132 -5.59 -7.36 -7.75
N VAL A 133 -5.75 -8.20 -6.74
CA VAL A 133 -6.40 -9.52 -6.85
C VAL A 133 -7.75 -9.55 -6.13
N ALA A 134 -8.07 -8.49 -5.39
CA ALA A 134 -9.31 -8.30 -4.66
C ALA A 134 -10.53 -8.75 -5.47
N TRP A 135 -11.31 -9.70 -4.95
CA TRP A 135 -12.49 -10.20 -5.61
C TRP A 135 -13.55 -10.63 -4.59
N ASP A 136 -14.81 -10.38 -4.93
CA ASP A 136 -15.97 -10.94 -4.26
C ASP A 136 -17.10 -11.12 -5.29
N ALA A 137 -17.95 -12.13 -5.10
CA ALA A 137 -19.10 -12.36 -5.97
C ALA A 137 -20.19 -11.28 -5.80
N ASP A 138 -20.26 -10.65 -4.63
CA ASP A 138 -21.15 -9.53 -4.38
C ASP A 138 -20.60 -8.24 -5.01
N PRO A 139 -21.37 -7.52 -5.84
CA PRO A 139 -20.87 -6.35 -6.57
C PRO A 139 -20.55 -5.14 -5.66
N VAL A 140 -21.11 -5.07 -4.45
CA VAL A 140 -20.79 -3.98 -3.49
C VAL A 140 -19.40 -4.23 -2.89
N ALA A 141 -19.09 -5.47 -2.55
CA ALA A 141 -17.78 -5.88 -2.05
C ALA A 141 -16.72 -5.96 -3.16
N GLY A 142 -17.03 -6.61 -4.28
CA GLY A 142 -16.11 -6.98 -5.37
C GLY A 142 -15.89 -5.91 -6.45
N TYR A 143 -16.10 -4.63 -6.14
CA TYR A 143 -16.04 -3.47 -7.05
C TYR A 143 -17.06 -3.45 -8.20
N GLY A 144 -17.51 -4.60 -8.72
CA GLY A 144 -18.57 -4.69 -9.73
C GLY A 144 -18.17 -4.15 -11.11
N GLU A 145 -16.87 -4.06 -11.40
CA GLU A 145 -16.34 -3.47 -12.63
C GLU A 145 -16.04 -4.55 -13.70
N VAL A 146 -16.31 -4.23 -14.98
CA VAL A 146 -15.95 -5.10 -16.10
C VAL A 146 -14.42 -5.14 -16.24
N GLY A 147 -13.85 -6.35 -16.31
CA GLY A 147 -12.39 -6.54 -16.39
C GLY A 147 -11.69 -6.66 -15.04
N TYR A 148 -12.44 -6.66 -13.93
CA TYR A 148 -11.87 -6.93 -12.60
C TYR A 148 -11.42 -8.40 -12.47
N PRO A 149 -10.37 -8.71 -11.68
CA PRO A 149 -9.83 -10.05 -11.49
C PRO A 149 -10.89 -11.10 -11.15
N SER A 150 -10.65 -12.36 -11.55
CA SER A 150 -11.48 -13.50 -11.17
C SER A 150 -11.05 -14.09 -9.82
N GLU A 151 -11.99 -14.71 -9.09
CA GLU A 151 -11.77 -15.43 -7.81
C GLU A 151 -10.45 -16.21 -7.74
N ASN A 152 -10.14 -17.00 -8.78
CA ASN A 152 -9.00 -17.93 -8.78
C ASN A 152 -7.75 -17.41 -9.51
N LEU A 153 -7.56 -16.09 -9.60
CA LEU A 153 -6.47 -15.49 -10.38
C LEU A 153 -5.08 -16.03 -9.99
N LEU A 154 -4.79 -16.11 -8.68
CA LEU A 154 -3.50 -16.58 -8.14
C LEU A 154 -3.20 -18.06 -8.46
N GLN A 155 -4.23 -18.84 -8.79
CA GLN A 155 -4.09 -20.25 -9.12
C GLN A 155 -3.71 -20.48 -10.59
N LYS A 156 -3.89 -19.48 -11.45
CA LYS A 156 -3.61 -19.59 -12.90
C LYS A 156 -2.10 -19.74 -13.14
N GLU A 157 -1.75 -20.64 -14.04
CA GLU A 157 -0.35 -20.95 -14.36
C GLU A 157 0.34 -19.73 -14.98
N GLU A 158 -0.38 -18.97 -15.81
CA GLU A 158 0.11 -17.76 -16.46
C GLU A 158 0.47 -16.70 -15.42
N PHE A 159 -0.40 -16.46 -14.43
CA PHE A 159 -0.11 -15.52 -13.35
C PHE A 159 1.15 -15.94 -12.58
N GLN A 160 1.29 -17.23 -12.27
CA GLN A 160 2.47 -17.75 -11.57
C GLN A 160 3.75 -17.64 -12.42
N LYS A 161 3.66 -17.77 -13.76
CA LYS A 161 4.78 -17.51 -14.67
C LYS A 161 5.18 -16.03 -14.63
N GLY A 162 4.22 -15.11 -14.75
CA GLY A 162 4.49 -13.67 -14.68
C GLY A 162 5.10 -13.27 -13.33
N ALA A 163 4.59 -13.83 -12.23
CA ALA A 163 5.13 -13.59 -10.90
C ALA A 163 6.56 -14.17 -10.71
N ARG A 164 6.92 -15.29 -11.37
CA ARG A 164 8.30 -15.77 -11.39
C ARG A 164 9.25 -14.79 -12.07
N CYS A 165 8.81 -14.10 -13.12
CA CYS A 165 9.64 -13.04 -13.73
C CYS A 165 9.99 -11.93 -12.73
N LEU A 166 9.07 -11.58 -11.82
CA LEU A 166 9.37 -10.63 -10.74
C LEU A 166 10.48 -11.16 -9.83
N ALA A 167 10.39 -12.41 -9.39
CA ALA A 167 11.38 -13.04 -8.53
C ALA A 167 12.77 -13.09 -9.21
N GLU A 168 12.83 -13.50 -10.48
CA GLU A 168 14.06 -13.55 -11.28
C GLU A 168 14.71 -12.17 -11.44
N MET A 169 13.91 -11.11 -11.47
CA MET A 169 14.37 -9.72 -11.56
C MET A 169 14.64 -9.07 -10.19
N GLY A 170 14.44 -9.80 -9.08
CA GLY A 170 14.59 -9.27 -7.73
C GLY A 170 13.54 -8.23 -7.33
N LEU A 171 12.40 -8.22 -8.02
CA LEU A 171 11.28 -7.30 -7.83
C LEU A 171 10.30 -7.81 -6.77
N VAL A 172 9.64 -6.88 -6.08
CA VAL A 172 8.61 -7.16 -5.07
C VAL A 172 7.22 -7.26 -5.72
N LEU A 173 6.35 -8.11 -5.18
CA LEU A 173 4.94 -8.13 -5.54
C LEU A 173 4.08 -7.64 -4.36
N ASP A 174 3.49 -6.46 -4.52
CA ASP A 174 2.47 -5.96 -3.61
C ASP A 174 1.10 -6.49 -4.05
N LEU A 175 0.41 -7.19 -3.15
CA LEU A 175 -0.89 -7.81 -3.43
C LEU A 175 -1.99 -7.11 -2.64
N TRP A 176 -2.88 -6.44 -3.38
CA TRP A 176 -4.14 -5.97 -2.83
C TRP A 176 -5.23 -7.01 -3.01
N GLY A 177 -5.63 -7.67 -1.93
CA GLY A 177 -6.68 -8.70 -1.90
C GLY A 177 -7.56 -8.60 -0.65
N PHE A 178 -8.64 -9.38 -0.63
CA PHE A 178 -9.55 -9.42 0.53
C PHE A 178 -9.29 -10.61 1.45
N HIS A 179 -9.83 -10.52 2.67
CA HIS A 179 -9.69 -11.54 3.69
C HIS A 179 -10.15 -12.94 3.24
N THR A 180 -11.11 -13.01 2.31
CA THR A 180 -11.61 -14.24 1.68
C THR A 180 -10.58 -14.95 0.80
N GLN A 181 -9.53 -14.23 0.37
CA GLN A 181 -8.49 -14.73 -0.54
C GLN A 181 -7.15 -15.01 0.17
N LEU A 182 -7.05 -14.80 1.49
CA LEU A 182 -5.79 -14.97 2.22
C LEU A 182 -5.23 -16.39 2.12
N ASP A 183 -6.09 -17.40 2.07
CA ASP A 183 -5.70 -18.80 1.89
C ASP A 183 -5.11 -19.07 0.48
N ASP A 184 -5.66 -18.43 -0.56
CA ASP A 184 -5.07 -18.47 -1.90
C ASP A 184 -3.73 -17.74 -1.98
N ILE A 185 -3.60 -16.61 -1.28
CA ILE A 185 -2.33 -15.88 -1.16
C ILE A 185 -1.28 -16.75 -0.46
N ALA A 186 -1.63 -17.45 0.64
CA ALA A 186 -0.73 -18.37 1.32
C ALA A 186 -0.23 -19.48 0.38
N ARG A 187 -1.15 -20.14 -0.34
CA ARG A 187 -0.81 -21.19 -1.31
C ARG A 187 0.06 -20.67 -2.45
N PHE A 188 -0.22 -19.47 -2.93
CA PHE A 188 0.58 -18.83 -3.97
C PHE A 188 1.99 -18.52 -3.48
N ALA A 189 2.13 -17.92 -2.30
CA ALA A 189 3.41 -17.62 -1.69
C ALA A 189 4.27 -18.87 -1.46
N ALA A 190 3.65 -19.97 -1.01
CA ALA A 190 4.33 -21.26 -0.82
C ALA A 190 4.89 -21.85 -2.12
N ARG A 191 4.32 -21.53 -3.28
CA ARG A 191 4.78 -22.01 -4.60
C ARG A 191 5.94 -21.18 -5.16
N LEU A 192 6.15 -19.97 -4.64
CA LEU A 192 7.16 -19.02 -5.09
C LEU A 192 7.99 -18.47 -3.90
N PRO A 193 8.71 -19.33 -3.16
CA PRO A 193 9.41 -18.92 -1.94
C PRO A 193 10.50 -17.86 -2.19
N GLU A 194 10.98 -17.70 -3.42
CA GLU A 194 11.96 -16.70 -3.84
C GLU A 194 11.34 -15.31 -4.08
N LEU A 195 10.03 -15.24 -4.32
CA LEU A 195 9.33 -13.98 -4.54
C LEU A 195 9.00 -13.33 -3.19
N LYS A 196 9.47 -12.10 -3.00
CA LYS A 196 9.00 -11.25 -1.89
C LYS A 196 7.59 -10.77 -2.19
N ILE A 197 6.66 -11.09 -1.29
CA ILE A 197 5.26 -10.69 -1.40
C ILE A 197 4.92 -9.77 -0.23
N VAL A 198 4.27 -8.65 -0.51
CA VAL A 198 3.74 -7.75 0.52
C VAL A 198 2.23 -7.74 0.38
N VAL A 199 1.52 -8.25 1.39
CA VAL A 199 0.05 -8.17 1.43
C VAL A 199 -0.33 -6.76 1.86
N ASP A 200 -1.08 -6.07 1.00
CA ASP A 200 -1.51 -4.70 1.25
C ASP A 200 -2.65 -4.64 2.28
N HIS A 201 -2.73 -3.48 2.95
CA HIS A 201 -3.86 -3.01 3.74
C HIS A 201 -4.44 -4.03 4.72
N VAL A 202 -3.55 -4.58 5.55
CA VAL A 202 -3.84 -5.61 6.56
C VAL A 202 -4.60 -6.82 6.03
N GLY A 203 -4.56 -7.11 4.72
CA GLY A 203 -5.27 -8.24 4.11
C GLY A 203 -6.78 -8.03 3.91
N GLY A 204 -7.24 -6.77 3.84
CA GLY A 204 -8.57 -6.41 3.32
C GLY A 204 -9.78 -7.05 4.02
N PRO A 205 -9.99 -6.84 5.33
CA PRO A 205 -11.19 -7.29 6.04
C PRO A 205 -12.43 -6.51 5.57
N LEU A 206 -13.25 -7.14 4.74
CA LEU A 206 -14.45 -6.51 4.15
C LEU A 206 -15.46 -6.11 5.22
N GLY A 207 -16.15 -4.99 5.01
CA GLY A 207 -17.19 -4.49 5.91
C GLY A 207 -18.44 -3.98 5.20
N VAL A 208 -18.57 -4.25 3.90
CA VAL A 208 -19.69 -3.81 3.04
C VAL A 208 -20.37 -5.00 2.39
N GLY A 209 -21.50 -4.78 1.71
CA GLY A 209 -22.25 -5.85 1.04
C GLY A 209 -22.69 -6.94 2.06
N PRO A 210 -22.44 -8.24 1.80
CA PRO A 210 -22.85 -9.33 2.68
C PRO A 210 -22.09 -9.38 4.02
N TYR A 211 -21.05 -8.54 4.17
CA TYR A 211 -20.23 -8.41 5.37
C TYR A 211 -20.67 -7.24 6.27
N ALA A 212 -21.58 -6.39 5.80
CA ALA A 212 -22.10 -5.28 6.59
C ALA A 212 -22.77 -5.77 7.88
N GLY A 213 -22.42 -5.14 9.02
CA GLY A 213 -22.93 -5.54 10.34
C GLY A 213 -22.37 -6.85 10.90
N ARG A 214 -21.43 -7.53 10.22
CA ARG A 214 -20.87 -8.84 10.61
C ARG A 214 -19.39 -8.78 10.97
N ARG A 215 -18.95 -7.65 11.55
CA ARG A 215 -17.53 -7.36 11.82
C ARG A 215 -16.82 -8.44 12.63
N ASP A 216 -17.47 -8.98 13.66
CA ASP A 216 -16.89 -10.01 14.53
C ASP A 216 -16.69 -11.34 13.80
N GLU A 217 -17.59 -11.68 12.88
CA GLU A 217 -17.48 -12.90 12.05
C GLU A 217 -16.36 -12.74 11.01
N VAL A 218 -16.31 -11.59 10.33
CA VAL A 218 -15.21 -11.24 9.42
C VAL A 218 -13.88 -11.28 10.15
N PHE A 219 -13.79 -10.67 11.34
CA PHE A 219 -12.55 -10.63 12.11
C PHE A 219 -12.02 -12.02 12.44
N LYS A 220 -12.89 -12.98 12.79
CA LYS A 220 -12.48 -14.36 13.06
C LYS A 220 -11.88 -15.03 11.83
N ILE A 221 -12.54 -14.90 10.67
CA ILE A 221 -12.07 -15.48 9.40
C ILE A 221 -10.75 -14.82 8.97
N TRP A 222 -10.73 -13.48 8.98
CA TRP A 222 -9.58 -12.67 8.66
C TRP A 222 -8.37 -13.00 9.55
N SER A 223 -8.55 -13.06 10.86
CA SER A 223 -7.46 -13.34 11.80
C SER A 223 -6.86 -14.72 11.58
N ALA A 224 -7.69 -15.74 11.29
CA ALA A 224 -7.22 -17.07 10.92
C ALA A 224 -6.41 -17.05 9.62
N GLY A 225 -6.89 -16.35 8.59
CA GLY A 225 -6.18 -16.16 7.33
C GLY A 225 -4.84 -15.43 7.50
N ILE A 226 -4.81 -14.36 8.28
CA ILE A 226 -3.59 -13.60 8.60
C ILE A 226 -2.55 -14.48 9.30
N ARG A 227 -2.98 -15.31 10.27
CA ARG A 227 -2.08 -16.26 10.94
C ARG A 227 -1.52 -17.29 9.95
N ALA A 228 -2.35 -17.81 9.05
CA ALA A 228 -1.90 -18.78 8.05
C ALA A 228 -0.88 -18.18 7.06
N ILE A 229 -1.12 -16.96 6.56
CA ILE A 229 -0.15 -16.31 5.65
C ILE A 229 1.15 -15.93 6.37
N ALA A 230 1.11 -15.64 7.68
CA ALA A 230 2.28 -15.27 8.45
C ALA A 230 3.29 -16.43 8.58
N GLU A 231 2.85 -17.68 8.42
CA GLU A 231 3.75 -18.85 8.36
C GLU A 231 4.63 -18.86 7.09
N MET A 232 4.29 -18.07 6.07
CA MET A 232 5.07 -17.97 4.83
C MET A 232 6.23 -16.98 5.01
N PRO A 233 7.50 -17.41 4.98
CA PRO A 233 8.64 -16.56 5.31
C PRO A 233 8.92 -15.46 4.29
N ASN A 234 8.46 -15.62 3.05
CA ASN A 234 8.58 -14.65 1.96
C ASN A 234 7.45 -13.62 1.94
N VAL A 235 6.47 -13.72 2.85
CA VAL A 235 5.33 -12.79 2.96
C VAL A 235 5.57 -11.76 4.05
N HIS A 236 5.30 -10.51 3.72
CA HIS A 236 5.26 -9.36 4.62
C HIS A 236 3.84 -8.78 4.62
N ILE A 237 3.49 -8.01 5.66
CA ILE A 237 2.18 -7.36 5.79
C ILE A 237 2.34 -5.85 5.84
N LYS A 238 1.51 -5.14 5.08
CA LYS A 238 1.43 -3.69 5.15
C LYS A 238 0.35 -3.26 6.14
N LEU A 239 0.74 -2.52 7.17
CA LEU A 239 -0.12 -1.87 8.15
C LEU A 239 -0.60 -0.55 7.55
N SER A 240 -1.66 -0.62 6.73
CA SER A 240 -2.15 0.51 5.93
C SER A 240 -3.63 0.37 5.56
N GLY A 241 -4.20 1.40 4.93
CA GLY A 241 -5.39 1.30 4.10
C GLY A 241 -6.71 1.01 4.81
N LEU A 242 -6.79 1.21 6.12
CA LEU A 242 -7.99 0.89 6.89
C LEU A 242 -9.16 1.85 6.64
N ALA A 243 -8.93 2.96 5.95
CA ALA A 243 -10.01 3.85 5.53
C ALA A 243 -10.65 3.47 4.19
N ILE A 244 -10.11 2.49 3.45
CA ILE A 244 -10.67 2.04 2.17
C ILE A 244 -12.17 1.74 2.34
N SER A 245 -13.01 2.28 1.46
CA SER A 245 -14.47 2.24 1.63
C SER A 245 -15.04 0.82 1.78
N ARG A 246 -14.41 -0.18 1.16
CA ARG A 246 -14.83 -1.60 1.22
C ARG A 246 -14.60 -2.24 2.58
N LEU A 247 -13.73 -1.67 3.40
CA LEU A 247 -13.51 -2.13 4.76
C LEU A 247 -14.63 -1.65 5.70
N GLY A 248 -15.53 -0.76 5.27
CA GLY A 248 -16.79 -0.47 5.95
C GLY A 248 -16.66 0.17 7.33
N PHE A 249 -15.64 1.01 7.55
CA PHE A 249 -15.49 1.81 8.78
C PHE A 249 -16.29 3.13 8.75
N GLY A 250 -16.95 3.45 7.63
CA GLY A 250 -17.90 4.58 7.53
C GLY A 250 -17.28 5.96 7.34
N PHE A 251 -15.95 6.07 7.17
CA PHE A 251 -15.29 7.37 7.04
C PHE A 251 -15.76 8.21 5.82
N GLN A 252 -16.27 7.54 4.79
CA GLN A 252 -16.74 8.19 3.56
C GLN A 252 -18.04 8.98 3.74
N ASP A 253 -18.82 8.62 4.77
CA ASP A 253 -20.13 9.18 5.02
C ASP A 253 -20.10 10.29 6.10
N ASN A 254 -18.99 10.39 6.83
CA ASN A 254 -18.92 11.18 8.07
C ASN A 254 -18.52 12.65 7.86
N GLY A 255 -17.84 12.99 6.76
CA GLY A 255 -17.44 14.37 6.43
C GLY A 255 -16.55 15.08 7.48
N GLN A 256 -16.15 14.39 8.54
CA GLN A 256 -15.40 14.88 9.68
C GLN A 256 -14.21 13.97 9.93
N ALA A 257 -13.04 14.56 10.21
CA ALA A 257 -11.85 13.82 10.57
C ALA A 257 -12.05 13.08 11.89
N ALA A 258 -11.74 11.79 11.93
CA ALA A 258 -11.58 11.06 13.18
C ALA A 258 -10.31 11.52 13.91
N SER A 259 -10.39 11.63 15.23
CA SER A 259 -9.21 11.76 16.12
C SER A 259 -8.34 10.51 16.05
N SER A 260 -7.05 10.61 16.40
CA SER A 260 -6.20 9.42 16.44
C SER A 260 -6.68 8.40 17.48
N ASP A 261 -7.34 8.83 18.57
CA ASP A 261 -7.93 7.92 19.56
C ASP A 261 -9.16 7.16 19.03
N GLU A 262 -9.95 7.77 18.15
CA GLU A 262 -11.04 7.08 17.43
C GLU A 262 -10.48 6.01 16.50
N LEU A 263 -9.44 6.37 15.74
CA LEU A 263 -8.75 5.42 14.86
C LEU A 263 -8.15 4.28 15.66
N VAL A 264 -7.47 4.55 16.78
CA VAL A 264 -6.93 3.51 17.68
C VAL A 264 -8.04 2.55 18.12
N ARG A 265 -9.21 3.03 18.54
CA ARG A 265 -10.32 2.15 18.95
C ARG A 265 -10.81 1.25 17.82
N LEU A 266 -10.90 1.76 16.60
CA LEU A 266 -11.43 1.02 15.45
C LEU A 266 -10.41 0.07 14.81
N TRP A 267 -9.14 0.46 14.79
CA TRP A 267 -8.11 -0.16 13.96
C TRP A 267 -7.14 -1.04 14.75
N SER A 268 -7.00 -0.84 16.07
CA SER A 268 -6.09 -1.64 16.91
C SER A 268 -6.26 -3.15 16.74
N PRO A 269 -7.49 -3.72 16.69
CA PRO A 269 -7.63 -5.17 16.53
C PRO A 269 -6.94 -5.71 15.28
N TYR A 270 -6.93 -4.94 14.19
CA TYR A 270 -6.32 -5.34 12.93
C TYR A 270 -4.82 -5.12 12.92
N VAL A 271 -4.39 -3.91 13.24
CA VAL A 271 -2.97 -3.53 13.22
C VAL A 271 -2.17 -4.37 14.21
N ARG A 272 -2.68 -4.57 15.43
CA ARG A 272 -1.98 -5.34 16.45
C ARG A 272 -1.94 -6.84 16.13
N THR A 273 -3.03 -7.41 15.62
CA THR A 273 -3.01 -8.82 15.18
C THR A 273 -1.95 -9.05 14.11
N CYS A 274 -1.84 -8.15 13.11
CA CYS A 274 -0.79 -8.25 12.09
C CYS A 274 0.61 -8.10 12.68
N ALA A 275 0.84 -7.10 13.53
CA ALA A 275 2.14 -6.89 14.17
C ALA A 275 2.56 -8.06 15.07
N GLU A 276 1.62 -8.65 15.81
CA GLU A 276 1.85 -9.80 16.70
C GLU A 276 2.24 -11.07 15.93
N VAL A 277 1.60 -11.34 14.78
CA VAL A 277 1.79 -12.61 14.05
C VAL A 277 2.92 -12.56 13.02
N PHE A 278 3.11 -11.41 12.36
CA PHE A 278 4.25 -11.22 11.45
C PHE A 278 5.53 -10.87 12.20
N GLY A 279 5.39 -10.25 13.36
CA GLY A 279 6.48 -9.65 14.11
C GLY A 279 6.90 -8.29 13.54
N PRO A 280 7.79 -7.59 14.26
CA PRO A 280 8.33 -6.29 13.86
C PRO A 280 9.16 -6.36 12.57
N GLU A 281 9.75 -7.50 12.23
CA GLU A 281 10.63 -7.68 11.05
C GLU A 281 9.89 -7.87 9.72
N ARG A 282 8.59 -8.18 9.76
CA ARG A 282 7.78 -8.41 8.54
C ARG A 282 6.52 -7.55 8.45
N SER A 283 6.37 -6.60 9.37
CA SER A 283 5.32 -5.59 9.33
C SER A 283 5.87 -4.29 8.72
N ILE A 284 5.16 -3.68 7.78
CA ILE A 284 5.60 -2.48 7.07
C ILE A 284 4.51 -1.41 7.17
N PHE A 285 4.85 -0.20 7.61
CA PHE A 285 3.90 0.92 7.60
C PHE A 285 3.64 1.45 6.18
N GLY A 286 2.40 1.80 5.87
CA GLY A 286 2.05 2.65 4.72
C GLY A 286 0.83 3.51 5.03
N SER A 287 0.81 4.76 4.58
CA SER A 287 -0.31 5.66 4.85
C SER A 287 -1.54 5.34 3.99
N ASN A 288 -1.34 4.81 2.78
CA ASN A 288 -2.36 4.71 1.74
C ASN A 288 -2.94 6.08 1.34
N TYR A 289 -2.17 7.16 1.53
CA TYR A 289 -2.65 8.51 1.20
C TYR A 289 -2.67 8.74 -0.32
N PRO A 290 -3.65 9.48 -0.86
CA PRO A 290 -4.71 10.20 -0.16
C PRO A 290 -6.01 9.41 0.03
N VAL A 291 -6.04 8.08 -0.17
CA VAL A 291 -7.25 7.27 0.08
C VAL A 291 -7.63 7.39 1.56
N ASP A 292 -6.66 7.19 2.46
CA ASP A 292 -6.90 7.23 3.91
C ASP A 292 -7.08 8.63 4.47
N ARG A 293 -6.93 9.67 3.64
CA ARG A 293 -7.38 11.02 3.95
C ARG A 293 -8.86 11.04 4.31
N ALA A 294 -9.67 10.10 3.81
CA ALA A 294 -11.07 10.01 4.20
C ALA A 294 -11.29 9.85 5.71
N ALA A 295 -10.35 9.20 6.41
CA ALA A 295 -10.47 8.98 7.85
C ALA A 295 -9.92 10.15 8.66
N ALA A 296 -8.73 10.64 8.31
CA ALA A 296 -8.08 11.73 9.03
C ALA A 296 -6.94 12.38 8.22
N PRO A 297 -6.54 13.61 8.58
CA PRO A 297 -5.26 14.23 8.20
C PRO A 297 -4.04 13.32 8.41
N TYR A 298 -3.01 13.51 7.60
CA TYR A 298 -1.84 12.63 7.49
C TYR A 298 -1.08 12.46 8.82
N SER A 299 -0.83 13.57 9.54
CA SER A 299 -0.20 13.53 10.88
C SER A 299 -1.03 12.76 11.90
N MET A 300 -2.36 12.86 11.83
CA MET A 300 -3.26 12.18 12.75
C MET A 300 -3.35 10.68 12.47
N LEU A 301 -3.27 10.26 11.19
CA LEU A 301 -3.07 8.84 10.84
C LEU A 301 -1.77 8.31 11.44
N LEU A 302 -0.65 9.03 11.27
CA LEU A 302 0.64 8.60 11.82
C LEU A 302 0.61 8.50 13.35
N ASN A 303 -0.01 9.46 14.03
CA ASN A 303 -0.25 9.39 15.47
C ASN A 303 -1.05 8.13 15.85
N ALA A 304 -2.11 7.79 15.10
CA ALA A 304 -2.89 6.60 15.36
C ALA A 304 -2.05 5.32 15.25
N TYR A 305 -1.28 5.14 14.17
CA TYR A 305 -0.40 3.99 14.03
C TYR A 305 0.67 3.91 15.13
N LYS A 306 1.28 5.03 15.50
CA LYS A 306 2.25 5.09 16.60
C LYS A 306 1.61 4.74 17.95
N LYS A 307 0.36 5.16 18.21
CA LYS A 307 -0.39 4.79 19.42
C LYS A 307 -0.72 3.30 19.44
N MET A 308 -1.18 2.72 18.33
CA MET A 308 -1.54 1.29 18.23
C MET A 308 -0.36 0.35 18.50
N LEU A 309 0.85 0.81 18.19
CA LEU A 309 2.12 0.07 18.33
C LEU A 309 2.98 0.58 19.49
N GLY A 310 2.45 1.46 20.34
CA GLY A 310 3.24 2.22 21.31
C GLY A 310 3.87 1.42 22.44
N ASP A 311 3.55 0.12 22.57
CA ASP A 311 4.17 -0.80 23.51
C ASP A 311 5.41 -1.50 22.94
N LEU A 312 5.70 -1.34 21.65
CA LEU A 312 6.92 -1.83 21.02
C LEU A 312 8.13 -0.96 21.36
N SER A 313 9.32 -1.56 21.34
CA SER A 313 10.58 -0.83 21.50
C SER A 313 10.87 0.11 20.34
N THR A 314 11.77 1.07 20.54
CA THR A 314 12.22 2.00 19.50
C THR A 314 12.78 1.28 18.27
N ASP A 315 13.51 0.18 18.46
CA ASP A 315 14.10 -0.59 17.36
C ASP A 315 13.01 -1.31 16.54
N GLU A 316 12.01 -1.91 17.22
CA GLU A 316 10.86 -2.53 16.56
C GLU A 316 10.00 -1.53 15.80
N LEU A 317 9.76 -0.35 16.39
CA LEU A 317 9.08 0.74 15.70
C LEU A 317 9.89 1.22 14.49
N THR A 318 11.21 1.34 14.62
CA THR A 318 12.09 1.73 13.51
C THR A 318 12.06 0.70 12.38
N ALA A 319 12.04 -0.60 12.70
CA ALA A 319 11.89 -1.67 11.72
C ALA A 319 10.56 -1.54 10.96
N ILE A 320 9.44 -1.38 11.67
CA ILE A 320 8.09 -1.29 11.07
C ILE A 320 7.92 -0.03 10.23
N PHE A 321 8.33 1.12 10.75
CA PHE A 321 8.08 2.41 10.12
C PHE A 321 9.08 2.75 9.01
N ALA A 322 10.27 2.16 8.98
CA ALA A 322 11.28 2.50 7.97
C ALA A 322 12.18 1.33 7.53
N GLY A 323 12.75 0.57 8.46
CA GLY A 323 13.79 -0.42 8.17
C GLY A 323 13.33 -1.51 7.20
N ASN A 324 12.12 -2.04 7.41
CA ASN A 324 11.59 -3.10 6.56
C ASN A 324 11.27 -2.59 5.16
N ALA A 325 10.71 -1.39 5.00
CA ALA A 325 10.46 -0.82 3.68
C ALA A 325 11.78 -0.66 2.90
N ARG A 326 12.85 -0.16 3.55
CA ARG A 326 14.17 -0.02 2.92
C ARG A 326 14.73 -1.36 2.44
N ARG A 327 14.69 -2.38 3.30
CA ARG A 327 15.22 -3.72 3.01
C ARG A 327 14.39 -4.49 1.98
N VAL A 328 13.06 -4.46 2.11
CA VAL A 328 12.15 -5.23 1.24
C VAL A 328 12.17 -4.66 -0.17
N TYR A 329 12.03 -3.32 -0.29
CA TYR A 329 12.00 -2.62 -1.57
C TYR A 329 13.37 -2.12 -2.04
N ASN A 330 14.46 -2.52 -1.38
CA ASN A 330 15.83 -2.24 -1.80
C ASN A 330 16.13 -0.75 -2.05
N LEU A 331 15.71 0.12 -1.13
CA LEU A 331 15.84 1.58 -1.28
C LEU A 331 17.27 2.10 -1.00
N GLU A 332 18.17 1.28 -0.45
CA GLU A 332 19.50 1.68 -0.01
C GLU A 332 20.57 1.62 -1.13
N GLN A 333 20.33 0.89 -2.21
CA GLN A 333 21.29 0.74 -3.31
C GLN A 333 21.52 2.03 -4.14
N ASP A 334 20.69 3.06 -3.98
CA ASP A 334 20.77 4.29 -4.78
C ASP A 334 21.60 5.41 -4.12
N ALA A 335 22.05 5.23 -2.88
CA ALA A 335 22.80 6.25 -2.13
C ALA A 335 24.29 6.33 -2.50
N GLU A 336 24.86 5.30 -3.13
CA GLU A 336 26.30 5.25 -3.48
C GLU A 336 26.60 5.70 -4.93
N GLY A 337 25.62 6.22 -5.66
CA GLY A 337 25.71 6.48 -7.11
C GLY A 337 25.54 7.93 -7.57
N HIS A 338 25.83 8.94 -6.74
CA HIS A 338 25.86 10.35 -7.15
C HIS A 338 27.28 10.91 -7.21
#